data_AF-A0A840ILK9-F1
#
_entry.id   AF-A0A840ILK9-F1
#
_cell.length_a   1.000
_cell.length_b   1.000
_cell.length_c   1.000
_cell.angle_alpha   90.00
_cell.angle_beta   90.00
_cell.angle_gamma   90.00
#
_symmetry.space_group_name_H-M   'P 1'
#
loop_
_entity.id
_entity.type
_entity.pdbx_description
1 polymer ?
#
loop_
_entity_poly.entity_id
_entity_poly.type
_entity_poly.pdbx_seq_one_letter_code
_entity_poly.pdbx_strand_id
1 'polypeptide(L)'
;MSRTIPRLAAVAAASLLTLVAVPAASADGTVRLASESYTVTEGDGSAAIKVVRTDARQAGRVRFGVWYDRSATAHQDYQPVSGRVDFAPGQTEAFFHVPIVDDAIVEGPETVKVGLYGPYPMKLGTPNRGKLTILDNDAVKTERDPLNPLMLDVAPTNGNPLQGARFFVDEEWGLAQVAIRKHKRRHPKAAEQLRVIAEQPETKRFGTWTKRPRFEISTYLQRVQQTDPGSVPLVATYRLKHLQCGGVSDSRKDVASYKRWYDEFAAGIGNQRIVLFYEIDALITMKCLSAKGRAARIEELRYAIDVLSKLPHAVVYVDAGSGLAHGAPYIAAKLRQVGVRKIQGFFTNATHQNWTSKEIRYAQQLRRLTGGKARFVVNTSGNGRGPDVPKDRVKHGNSFRCNSPQNGLGPRPTSDVPARYTGLDALVWIGNPGRSAGRCALKLYRRVPPTGSFWLEYALKLIENANHAIR
;
A
#
# COMPACT_ATOMS: atom_id res chain seq x y z
N MET A 1 -22.97 -67.08 -104.08
CA MET A 1 -22.62 -65.65 -103.90
C MET A 1 -23.70 -64.98 -103.08
N SER A 2 -23.28 -64.08 -102.18
CA SER A 2 -24.09 -63.25 -101.26
C SER A 2 -24.70 -63.94 -100.03
N ARG A 3 -24.07 -63.76 -98.87
CA ARG A 3 -24.67 -63.93 -97.53
C ARG A 3 -24.59 -62.60 -96.79
N THR A 4 -25.74 -62.18 -96.28
CA THR A 4 -26.08 -60.92 -95.61
C THR A 4 -25.61 -60.87 -94.15
N ILE A 5 -25.26 -59.66 -93.69
CA ILE A 5 -24.89 -59.31 -92.31
C ILE A 5 -26.10 -58.63 -91.62
N PRO A 6 -26.45 -58.96 -90.36
CA PRO A 6 -27.34 -58.12 -89.57
C PRO A 6 -26.57 -57.20 -88.60
N ARG A 7 -27.04 -55.95 -88.53
CA ARG A 7 -26.60 -54.87 -87.62
C ARG A 7 -27.19 -55.06 -86.22
N LEU A 8 -26.38 -54.85 -85.18
CA LEU A 8 -26.86 -54.59 -83.81
C LEU A 8 -27.06 -53.09 -83.59
N ALA A 9 -28.21 -52.72 -83.02
CA ALA A 9 -28.55 -51.37 -82.59
C ALA A 9 -28.05 -51.12 -81.15
N ALA A 10 -27.44 -49.95 -80.92
CA ALA A 10 -27.01 -49.49 -79.61
C ALA A 10 -28.12 -48.68 -78.92
N VAL A 11 -28.41 -49.01 -77.67
CA VAL A 11 -29.32 -48.25 -76.79
C VAL A 11 -28.46 -47.31 -75.92
N ALA A 12 -28.68 -46.00 -76.04
CA ALA A 12 -28.06 -45.00 -75.17
C ALA A 12 -29.07 -44.57 -74.09
N ALA A 13 -28.75 -44.85 -72.82
CA ALA A 13 -29.51 -44.38 -71.68
C ALA A 13 -28.91 -43.05 -71.18
N ALA A 14 -29.71 -41.99 -71.18
CA ALA A 14 -29.35 -40.69 -70.61
C ALA A 14 -29.42 -40.74 -69.07
N SER A 15 -28.32 -40.40 -68.39
CA SER A 15 -28.30 -40.17 -66.94
C SER A 15 -28.50 -38.69 -66.64
N LEU A 16 -29.60 -38.35 -65.94
CA LEU A 16 -29.80 -37.05 -65.32
C LEU A 16 -28.83 -36.88 -64.14
N LEU A 17 -27.90 -35.92 -64.23
CA LEU A 17 -27.22 -35.39 -63.04
C LEU A 17 -28.19 -34.44 -62.31
N THR A 18 -28.69 -34.87 -61.15
CA THR A 18 -29.29 -33.97 -60.17
C THR A 18 -28.17 -33.24 -59.44
N LEU A 19 -28.05 -31.93 -59.65
CA LEU A 19 -27.18 -31.07 -58.84
C LEU A 19 -27.76 -31.05 -57.42
N VAL A 20 -27.15 -31.80 -56.50
CA VAL A 20 -27.39 -31.60 -55.07
C VAL A 20 -26.71 -30.28 -54.71
N ALA A 21 -27.52 -29.24 -54.46
CA ALA A 21 -27.02 -28.03 -53.82
C ALA A 21 -26.54 -28.43 -52.42
N VAL A 22 -25.22 -28.55 -52.27
CA VAL A 22 -24.59 -28.64 -50.95
C VAL A 22 -25.01 -27.37 -50.20
N PRO A 23 -25.65 -27.45 -49.02
CA PRO A 23 -25.90 -26.25 -48.24
C PRO A 23 -24.52 -25.65 -47.95
N ALA A 24 -24.28 -24.41 -48.40
CA ALA A 24 -23.06 -23.71 -48.09
C ALA A 24 -22.87 -23.79 -46.57
N ALA A 25 -21.84 -24.51 -46.12
CA ALA A 25 -21.44 -24.51 -44.72
C ALA A 25 -21.40 -23.04 -44.29
N SER A 26 -22.10 -22.67 -43.21
CA SER A 26 -22.07 -21.30 -42.69
C SER A 26 -20.61 -20.91 -42.49
N ALA A 27 -20.08 -20.13 -43.42
CA ALA A 27 -18.69 -19.78 -43.43
C ALA A 27 -18.48 -18.58 -42.52
N ASP A 28 -18.99 -18.68 -41.29
CA ASP A 28 -18.81 -17.65 -40.28
C ASP A 28 -17.37 -17.76 -39.82
N GLY A 29 -16.47 -17.02 -40.49
CA GLY A 29 -15.08 -16.91 -40.10
C GLY A 29 -14.93 -16.57 -38.62
N THR A 30 -13.77 -16.81 -38.06
CA THR A 30 -13.48 -16.47 -36.66
C THR A 30 -12.85 -15.10 -36.56
N VAL A 31 -13.07 -14.41 -35.44
CA VAL A 31 -12.32 -13.23 -35.02
C VAL A 31 -11.66 -13.48 -33.67
N ARG A 32 -10.37 -13.16 -33.56
CA ARG A 32 -9.54 -13.44 -32.40
C ARG A 32 -8.49 -12.35 -32.20
N LEU A 33 -7.87 -12.36 -31.04
CA LEU A 33 -6.64 -11.61 -30.80
C LEU A 33 -5.49 -12.23 -31.63
N ALA A 34 -4.54 -11.40 -32.07
CA ALA A 34 -3.37 -11.88 -32.81
C ALA A 34 -2.43 -12.69 -31.91
N SER A 35 -2.32 -12.31 -30.64
CA SER A 35 -1.47 -12.92 -29.60
C SER A 35 -2.24 -13.10 -28.28
N GLU A 36 -1.77 -14.01 -27.44
CA GLU A 36 -2.18 -14.18 -26.03
C GLU A 36 -1.47 -13.21 -25.08
N SER A 37 -0.35 -12.62 -25.51
CA SER A 37 0.47 -11.73 -24.69
C SER A 37 0.90 -10.49 -25.48
N TYR A 38 0.85 -9.35 -24.81
CA TYR A 38 1.24 -8.03 -25.29
C TYR A 38 2.14 -7.36 -24.26
N THR A 39 3.02 -6.49 -24.72
CA THR A 39 3.91 -5.69 -23.87
C THR A 39 3.92 -4.26 -24.39
N VAL A 40 3.91 -3.29 -23.48
CA VAL A 40 4.00 -1.85 -23.75
C VAL A 40 4.85 -1.22 -22.66
N THR A 41 5.57 -0.14 -22.96
CA THR A 41 6.25 0.68 -21.96
C THR A 41 5.36 1.87 -21.59
N GLU A 42 5.40 2.34 -20.35
CA GLU A 42 4.58 3.48 -19.90
C GLU A 42 4.77 4.73 -20.77
N GLY A 43 6.02 5.06 -21.08
CA GLY A 43 6.37 6.14 -22.00
C GLY A 43 5.89 5.97 -23.46
N ASP A 44 5.36 4.82 -23.87
CA ASP A 44 4.77 4.63 -25.20
C ASP A 44 3.37 5.27 -25.31
N GLY A 45 2.73 5.59 -24.18
CA GLY A 45 1.42 6.26 -24.08
C GLY A 45 0.21 5.43 -24.54
N SER A 46 0.39 4.38 -25.35
CA SER A 46 -0.70 3.47 -25.74
C SER A 46 -0.23 2.10 -26.20
N ALA A 47 -0.91 1.05 -25.74
CA ALA A 47 -0.76 -0.31 -26.27
C ALA A 47 -1.72 -0.58 -27.43
N ALA A 48 -1.18 -0.94 -28.60
CA ALA A 48 -1.95 -1.40 -29.75
C ALA A 48 -2.24 -2.91 -29.68
N ILE A 49 -3.53 -3.27 -29.58
CA ILE A 49 -3.96 -4.66 -29.51
C ILE A 49 -4.52 -5.10 -30.87
N LYS A 50 -3.77 -5.98 -31.55
CA LYS A 50 -4.13 -6.47 -32.88
C LYS A 50 -5.23 -7.53 -32.81
N VAL A 51 -6.27 -7.32 -33.60
CA VAL A 51 -7.40 -8.23 -33.81
C VAL A 51 -7.36 -8.74 -35.24
N VAL A 52 -7.49 -10.05 -35.42
CA VAL A 52 -7.47 -10.71 -36.73
C VAL A 52 -8.72 -11.52 -36.95
N ARG A 53 -9.19 -11.57 -38.20
CA ARG A 53 -10.30 -12.43 -38.62
C ARG A 53 -9.95 -13.30 -39.82
N THR A 54 -10.57 -14.49 -39.90
CA THR A 54 -10.26 -15.48 -40.96
C THR A 54 -11.13 -15.35 -42.20
N ASP A 55 -12.31 -14.74 -42.09
CA ASP A 55 -13.16 -14.43 -43.24
C ASP A 55 -13.39 -12.92 -43.34
N ALA A 56 -13.02 -12.35 -44.48
CA ALA A 56 -13.15 -10.94 -44.77
C ALA A 56 -14.12 -10.65 -45.92
N ARG A 57 -14.91 -11.62 -46.39
CA ARG A 57 -15.84 -11.43 -47.52
C ARG A 57 -16.91 -10.38 -47.25
N GLN A 58 -17.37 -10.28 -46.00
CA GLN A 58 -18.38 -9.32 -45.58
C GLN A 58 -17.82 -8.39 -44.50
N ALA A 59 -18.55 -7.31 -44.23
CA ALA A 59 -18.29 -6.50 -43.05
C ALA A 59 -18.46 -7.34 -41.77
N GLY A 60 -17.72 -7.00 -40.72
CA GLY A 60 -17.79 -7.71 -39.44
C GLY A 60 -17.56 -6.76 -38.28
N ARG A 61 -17.99 -7.16 -37.08
CA ARG A 61 -17.73 -6.40 -35.86
C ARG A 61 -17.42 -7.31 -34.70
N VAL A 62 -16.67 -6.78 -33.74
CA VAL A 62 -16.39 -7.43 -32.45
C VAL A 62 -16.25 -6.38 -31.37
N ARG A 63 -16.73 -6.67 -30.16
CA ARG A 63 -16.54 -5.78 -29.00
C ARG A 63 -15.25 -6.14 -28.26
N PHE A 64 -14.64 -5.16 -27.62
CA PHE A 64 -13.46 -5.35 -26.80
C PHE A 64 -13.60 -4.68 -25.44
N GLY A 65 -12.81 -5.15 -24.48
CA GLY A 65 -12.70 -4.54 -23.15
C GLY A 65 -11.37 -4.83 -22.48
N VAL A 66 -11.07 -4.02 -21.46
CA VAL A 66 -9.94 -4.19 -20.56
C VAL A 66 -10.44 -4.45 -19.14
N TRP A 67 -9.89 -5.47 -18.49
CA TRP A 67 -10.24 -5.85 -17.12
C TRP A 67 -8.99 -5.93 -16.26
N TYR A 68 -9.15 -5.58 -14.99
CA TYR A 68 -8.10 -5.73 -13.98
C TYR A 68 -7.59 -7.18 -13.93
N ASP A 69 -6.26 -7.34 -13.99
CA ASP A 69 -5.58 -8.63 -13.84
C ASP A 69 -4.40 -8.53 -12.87
N ARG A 70 -4.73 -8.13 -11.64
CA ARG A 70 -3.88 -8.17 -10.45
C ARG A 70 -2.99 -6.95 -10.22
N SER A 71 -2.12 -6.51 -11.12
CA SER A 71 -1.21 -5.38 -10.81
C SER A 71 -1.77 -4.05 -11.25
N ALA A 72 -1.95 -3.83 -12.55
CA ALA A 72 -2.32 -2.52 -13.06
C ALA A 72 -3.69 -2.05 -12.55
N THR A 73 -3.69 -0.94 -11.83
CA THR A 73 -4.79 -0.13 -11.34
C THR A 73 -5.30 0.85 -12.40
N ALA A 74 -6.61 0.84 -12.58
CA ALA A 74 -7.30 1.77 -13.47
C ALA A 74 -7.07 3.23 -13.04
N HIS A 75 -6.81 4.09 -14.03
CA HIS A 75 -6.50 5.52 -13.88
C HIS A 75 -5.16 5.84 -13.18
N GLN A 76 -4.39 4.81 -12.81
CA GLN A 76 -3.01 4.95 -12.33
C GLN A 76 -2.03 4.50 -13.42
N ASP A 77 -2.26 3.33 -14.02
CA ASP A 77 -1.32 2.76 -15.02
C ASP A 77 -1.94 2.68 -16.42
N TYR A 78 -3.28 2.68 -16.50
CA TYR A 78 -4.00 2.67 -17.77
C TYR A 78 -5.37 3.31 -17.65
N GLN A 79 -5.91 3.80 -18.77
CA GLN A 79 -7.30 4.25 -18.83
C GLN A 79 -8.21 3.08 -19.23
N PRO A 80 -9.21 2.71 -18.40
CA PRO A 80 -10.18 1.68 -18.77
C PRO A 80 -10.89 2.03 -20.08
N VAL A 81 -10.82 1.11 -21.04
CA VAL A 81 -11.43 1.28 -22.36
C VAL A 81 -12.23 0.04 -22.72
N SER A 82 -13.39 0.27 -23.33
CA SER A 82 -14.19 -0.76 -23.99
C SER A 82 -14.88 -0.15 -25.19
N GLY A 83 -15.16 -0.97 -26.20
CA GLY A 83 -15.70 -0.46 -27.44
C GLY A 83 -16.01 -1.55 -28.44
N ARG A 84 -16.00 -1.18 -29.72
CA ARG A 84 -16.13 -2.10 -30.83
C ARG A 84 -15.08 -1.81 -31.88
N VAL A 85 -14.67 -2.87 -32.57
CA VAL A 85 -13.89 -2.84 -33.79
C VAL A 85 -14.82 -3.23 -34.92
N ASP A 86 -14.91 -2.39 -35.94
CA ASP A 86 -15.64 -2.64 -37.17
C ASP A 86 -14.63 -2.98 -38.29
N PHE A 87 -14.89 -4.05 -39.03
CA PHE A 87 -14.10 -4.49 -40.17
C PHE A 87 -14.87 -4.21 -41.46
N ALA A 88 -14.26 -3.49 -42.39
CA ALA A 88 -14.78 -3.36 -43.75
C ALA A 88 -14.61 -4.68 -44.54
N PRO A 89 -15.40 -4.96 -45.59
CA PRO A 89 -15.12 -6.05 -46.51
C PRO A 89 -13.66 -5.99 -47.02
N GLY A 90 -12.99 -7.13 -47.11
CA GLY A 90 -11.57 -7.25 -47.48
C GLY A 90 -10.57 -7.02 -46.33
N GLN A 91 -10.96 -6.34 -45.24
CA GLN A 91 -10.07 -6.07 -44.11
C GLN A 91 -9.94 -7.31 -43.22
N THR A 92 -8.74 -7.85 -43.01
CA THR A 92 -8.50 -9.02 -42.15
C THR A 92 -7.96 -8.66 -40.78
N GLU A 93 -7.51 -7.42 -40.58
CA GLU A 93 -6.84 -6.96 -39.38
C GLU A 93 -7.34 -5.58 -38.94
N ALA A 94 -7.41 -5.37 -37.62
CA ALA A 94 -7.74 -4.10 -37.01
C ALA A 94 -7.08 -4.00 -35.63
N PHE A 95 -7.13 -2.82 -35.03
CA PHE A 95 -6.55 -2.56 -33.72
C PHE A 95 -7.57 -1.89 -32.82
N PHE A 96 -7.46 -2.15 -31.52
CA PHE A 96 -7.94 -1.22 -30.50
C PHE A 96 -6.76 -0.81 -29.62
N HIS A 97 -6.89 0.36 -29.01
CA HIS A 97 -5.83 0.97 -28.23
C HIS A 97 -6.21 1.01 -26.76
N VAL A 98 -5.27 0.60 -25.89
CA VAL A 98 -5.37 0.80 -24.45
C VAL A 98 -4.48 2.00 -24.10
N PRO A 99 -5.03 3.14 -23.68
CA PRO A 99 -4.21 4.27 -23.24
C PRO A 99 -3.45 3.90 -21.96
N ILE A 100 -2.15 4.16 -21.95
CA ILE A 100 -1.25 3.91 -20.81
C ILE A 100 -0.99 5.24 -20.12
N VAL A 101 -0.93 5.22 -18.80
CA VAL A 101 -0.60 6.39 -17.99
C VAL A 101 0.89 6.29 -17.65
N ASP A 102 1.65 7.29 -18.08
CA ASP A 102 3.08 7.43 -17.75
C ASP A 102 3.16 8.31 -16.50
N ASP A 103 3.78 7.80 -15.44
CA ASP A 103 4.01 8.58 -14.23
C ASP A 103 5.52 8.70 -13.89
N ALA A 104 5.88 8.85 -12.62
CA ALA A 104 7.27 9.01 -12.19
C ALA A 104 7.60 8.03 -11.04
N ILE A 105 6.78 6.99 -10.90
CA ILE A 105 6.67 6.13 -9.73
C ILE A 105 7.18 4.76 -10.13
N VAL A 106 8.11 4.27 -9.31
CA VAL A 106 8.74 2.98 -9.58
C VAL A 106 7.83 1.85 -9.12
N GLU A 107 7.13 1.22 -10.06
CA GLU A 107 6.11 0.20 -9.81
C GLU A 107 6.47 -1.16 -10.40
N GLY A 108 7.43 -1.20 -11.33
CA GLY A 108 7.85 -2.40 -12.05
C GLY A 108 6.76 -2.94 -12.99
N PRO A 109 6.96 -4.11 -13.60
CA PRO A 109 6.01 -4.60 -14.60
C PRO A 109 4.63 -4.93 -14.03
N GLU A 110 3.60 -4.33 -14.62
CA GLU A 110 2.21 -4.47 -14.22
C GLU A 110 1.35 -5.14 -15.31
N THR A 111 0.18 -5.70 -14.98
CA THR A 111 -0.62 -6.44 -15.96
C THR A 111 -2.12 -6.18 -15.91
N VAL A 112 -2.72 -6.08 -17.10
CA VAL A 112 -4.18 -6.10 -17.34
C VAL A 112 -4.59 -7.23 -18.29
N LYS A 113 -5.87 -7.60 -18.25
CA LYS A 113 -6.49 -8.50 -19.23
C LYS A 113 -7.17 -7.70 -20.32
N VAL A 114 -6.94 -8.09 -21.56
CA VAL A 114 -7.66 -7.61 -22.74
C VAL A 114 -8.48 -8.75 -23.33
N GLY A 115 -9.57 -8.44 -24.03
CA GLY A 115 -10.38 -9.50 -24.61
C GLY A 115 -11.51 -9.03 -25.50
N LEU A 116 -12.01 -9.99 -26.27
CA LEU A 116 -13.01 -9.82 -27.32
C LEU A 116 -14.30 -10.54 -26.93
N TYR A 117 -15.44 -9.98 -27.33
CA TYR A 117 -16.76 -10.57 -27.10
C TYR A 117 -17.80 -10.06 -28.12
N GLY A 118 -18.93 -10.78 -28.21
CA GLY A 118 -20.05 -10.42 -29.07
C GLY A 118 -19.70 -10.17 -30.54
N PRO A 119 -18.95 -11.07 -31.22
CA PRO A 119 -18.67 -10.91 -32.64
C PRO A 119 -19.93 -11.15 -33.50
N TYR A 120 -19.99 -10.50 -34.66
CA TYR A 120 -21.04 -10.71 -35.65
C TYR A 120 -20.57 -10.28 -37.05
N PRO A 121 -20.91 -10.99 -38.14
CA PRO A 121 -21.55 -12.32 -38.19
C PRO A 121 -20.58 -13.47 -37.85
N MET A 122 -19.31 -13.13 -37.60
CA MET A 122 -18.22 -14.06 -37.26
C MET A 122 -18.40 -14.74 -35.90
N LYS A 123 -17.74 -15.88 -35.72
CA LYS A 123 -17.60 -16.55 -34.42
C LYS A 123 -16.38 -16.05 -33.66
N LEU A 124 -16.40 -16.18 -32.34
CA LEU A 124 -15.25 -15.83 -31.50
C LEU A 124 -14.21 -16.94 -31.59
N GLY A 125 -12.99 -16.63 -32.01
CA GLY A 125 -11.87 -17.57 -32.10
C GLY A 125 -10.94 -17.53 -30.89
N THR A 126 -9.97 -18.43 -30.84
CA THR A 126 -8.95 -18.49 -29.79
C THR A 126 -7.61 -17.97 -30.33
N PRO A 127 -6.90 -17.08 -29.62
CA PRO A 127 -7.25 -16.53 -28.31
C PRO A 127 -8.26 -15.37 -28.40
N ASN A 128 -9.25 -15.35 -27.50
CA ASN A 128 -10.19 -14.24 -27.33
C ASN A 128 -9.92 -13.39 -26.08
N ARG A 129 -8.92 -13.79 -25.29
CA ARG A 129 -8.40 -13.06 -24.14
C ARG A 129 -6.89 -13.09 -24.19
N GLY A 130 -6.26 -12.02 -23.72
CA GLY A 130 -4.82 -11.89 -23.66
C GLY A 130 -4.38 -11.08 -22.45
N LYS A 131 -3.09 -11.17 -22.11
CA LYS A 131 -2.46 -10.40 -21.04
C LYS A 131 -1.65 -9.26 -21.66
N LEU A 132 -1.91 -8.03 -21.25
CA LEU A 132 -1.06 -6.88 -21.54
C LEU A 132 -0.16 -6.64 -20.34
N THR A 133 1.15 -6.61 -20.56
CA THR A 133 2.16 -6.24 -19.56
C THR A 133 2.60 -4.81 -19.83
N ILE A 134 2.47 -3.96 -18.84
CA ILE A 134 2.91 -2.56 -18.84
C ILE A 134 4.28 -2.54 -18.17
N LEU A 135 5.30 -2.03 -18.86
CA LEU A 135 6.67 -1.92 -18.36
C LEU A 135 6.90 -0.50 -17.87
N ASP A 136 7.19 -0.41 -16.58
CA ASP A 136 7.70 0.78 -15.92
C ASP A 136 9.04 1.23 -16.54
N ASN A 137 9.11 2.50 -16.94
CA ASN A 137 10.29 3.17 -17.50
C ASN A 137 11.05 4.00 -16.44
N ASP A 138 10.59 4.04 -15.20
CA ASP A 138 11.21 4.74 -14.09
C ASP A 138 12.25 3.90 -13.35
N ALA A 139 13.19 4.59 -12.72
CA ALA A 139 14.23 3.99 -11.89
C ALA A 139 14.33 4.70 -10.53
N VAL A 140 14.63 3.93 -9.49
CA VAL A 140 14.90 4.49 -8.15
C VAL A 140 16.18 5.34 -8.24
N LYS A 141 16.04 6.62 -7.90
CA LYS A 141 17.17 7.54 -7.77
C LYS A 141 18.03 7.08 -6.59
N THR A 142 19.33 7.03 -6.80
CA THR A 142 20.28 6.59 -5.76
C THR A 142 20.86 7.76 -4.97
N GLU A 143 20.69 8.98 -5.44
CA GLU A 143 21.14 10.19 -4.78
C GLU A 143 20.12 10.68 -3.75
N ARG A 144 20.60 10.93 -2.53
CA ARG A 144 19.81 11.47 -1.43
C ARG A 144 20.34 12.85 -1.07
N ASP A 145 19.49 13.87 -1.16
CA ASP A 145 19.81 15.20 -0.62
C ASP A 145 19.81 15.12 0.93
N PRO A 146 20.96 15.32 1.60
CA PRO A 146 21.02 15.27 3.06
C PRO A 146 20.36 16.48 3.74
N LEU A 147 20.19 17.60 3.03
CA LEU A 147 19.59 18.83 3.55
C LEU A 147 18.08 18.89 3.27
N ASN A 148 17.62 18.30 2.17
CA ASN A 148 16.21 18.23 1.81
C ASN A 148 15.74 16.81 1.42
N PRO A 149 15.80 15.83 2.34
CA PRO A 149 15.48 14.43 2.04
C PRO A 149 13.98 14.18 1.75
N LEU A 150 13.10 15.19 1.83
CA LEU A 150 11.68 15.08 1.49
C LEU A 150 11.31 15.88 0.22
N MET A 151 12.29 16.48 -0.45
CA MET A 151 12.08 17.36 -1.61
C MET A 151 11.03 18.44 -1.33
N LEU A 152 11.08 19.04 -0.14
CA LEU A 152 10.19 20.14 0.21
C LEU A 152 10.51 21.34 -0.71
N ASP A 153 9.48 22.10 -1.08
CA ASP A 153 9.66 23.29 -1.92
C ASP A 153 10.61 24.30 -1.29
N VAL A 154 10.58 24.38 0.05
CA VAL A 154 11.54 25.12 0.86
C VAL A 154 12.33 24.14 1.71
N ALA A 155 13.64 24.07 1.47
CA ALA A 155 14.53 23.18 2.23
C ALA A 155 14.56 23.57 3.72
N PRO A 156 14.56 22.59 4.64
CA PRO A 156 14.73 22.83 6.07
C PRO A 156 16.03 23.57 6.41
N THR A 157 16.00 24.44 7.43
CA THR A 157 17.15 25.30 7.80
C THR A 157 17.77 24.95 9.15
N ASN A 158 17.06 24.23 10.03
CA ASN A 158 17.52 23.92 11.38
C ASN A 158 17.97 22.45 11.57
N GLY A 159 18.17 21.74 10.46
CA GLY A 159 18.55 20.32 10.43
C GLY A 159 17.45 19.34 10.88
N ASN A 160 16.23 19.80 11.14
CA ASN A 160 15.04 18.94 11.23
C ASN A 160 14.52 18.69 9.80
N PRO A 161 14.61 17.46 9.26
CA PRO A 161 14.17 17.17 7.90
C PRO A 161 12.65 17.34 7.70
N LEU A 162 11.87 17.43 8.79
CA LEU A 162 10.42 17.59 8.76
C LEU A 162 9.97 19.05 8.87
N GLN A 163 10.88 20.00 9.11
CA GLN A 163 10.53 21.41 9.26
C GLN A 163 9.84 21.93 7.98
N GLY A 164 8.67 22.53 8.13
CA GLY A 164 7.88 23.04 6.99
C GLY A 164 7.17 21.96 6.18
N ALA A 165 7.33 20.67 6.50
CA ALA A 165 6.62 19.59 5.84
C ALA A 165 5.11 19.69 6.12
N ARG A 166 4.32 19.67 5.04
CA ARG A 166 2.87 19.60 5.10
C ARG A 166 2.45 18.13 5.12
N PHE A 167 2.11 17.60 6.29
CA PHE A 167 1.71 16.20 6.40
C PHE A 167 0.37 15.94 5.72
N PHE A 168 0.26 14.82 5.01
CA PHE A 168 -0.96 14.43 4.30
C PHE A 168 -2.13 14.15 5.25
N VAL A 169 -3.30 14.71 4.93
CA VAL A 169 -4.57 14.46 5.64
C VAL A 169 -5.50 13.69 4.69
N ASP A 170 -5.92 12.50 5.07
CA ASP A 170 -6.77 11.64 4.23
C ASP A 170 -8.26 12.00 4.41
N GLU A 171 -8.71 13.03 3.69
CA GLU A 171 -10.08 13.56 3.72
C GLU A 171 -11.13 12.62 3.10
N GLU A 172 -10.69 11.53 2.46
CA GLU A 172 -11.58 10.54 1.88
C GLU A 172 -11.55 9.24 2.69
N TRP A 173 -10.40 8.65 2.97
CA TRP A 173 -10.31 7.30 3.53
C TRP A 173 -9.77 7.23 4.96
N GLY A 174 -9.47 8.39 5.56
CA GLY A 174 -9.03 8.46 6.95
C GLY A 174 -10.04 7.82 7.92
N LEU A 175 -9.55 7.19 8.99
CA LEU A 175 -10.42 6.36 9.85
C LEU A 175 -11.55 7.17 10.50
N ALA A 176 -11.23 8.36 11.02
CA ALA A 176 -12.21 9.27 11.60
C ALA A 176 -13.15 9.84 10.53
N GLN A 177 -12.64 10.09 9.33
CA GLN A 177 -13.40 10.63 8.21
C GLN A 177 -14.44 9.63 7.65
N VAL A 178 -14.06 8.36 7.52
CA VAL A 178 -15.00 7.27 7.23
C VAL A 178 -16.07 7.17 8.32
N ALA A 179 -15.68 7.33 9.59
CA ALA A 179 -16.64 7.32 10.71
C ALA A 179 -17.58 8.52 10.68
N ILE A 180 -17.12 9.72 10.32
CA ILE A 180 -17.94 10.91 10.10
C ILE A 180 -19.01 10.59 9.07
N ARG A 181 -18.65 10.11 7.87
CA ARG A 181 -19.64 9.77 6.83
C ARG A 181 -20.66 8.73 7.29
N LYS A 182 -20.21 7.70 8.00
CA LYS A 182 -21.08 6.65 8.55
C LYS A 182 -22.07 7.19 9.59
N HIS A 183 -21.67 8.14 10.42
CA HIS A 183 -22.46 8.61 11.56
C HIS A 183 -23.17 9.95 11.32
N LYS A 184 -22.87 10.69 10.25
CA LYS A 184 -23.39 12.04 9.96
C LYS A 184 -24.92 12.17 10.07
N ARG A 185 -25.67 11.18 9.57
CA ARG A 185 -27.14 11.18 9.62
C ARG A 185 -27.72 10.79 10.97
N ARG A 186 -27.11 9.82 11.67
CA ARG A 186 -27.67 9.24 12.92
C ARG A 186 -27.15 9.94 14.19
N HIS A 187 -25.93 10.49 14.14
CA HIS A 187 -25.25 11.14 15.25
C HIS A 187 -24.48 12.39 14.76
N PRO A 188 -25.18 13.44 14.30
CA PRO A 188 -24.53 14.61 13.70
C PRO A 188 -23.57 15.34 14.65
N LYS A 189 -23.90 15.45 15.95
CA LYS A 189 -23.00 16.05 16.95
C LYS A 189 -21.70 15.27 17.10
N ALA A 190 -21.78 13.93 17.15
CA ALA A 190 -20.59 13.09 17.24
C ALA A 190 -19.73 13.18 15.97
N ALA A 191 -20.36 13.24 14.80
CA ALA A 191 -19.67 13.44 13.53
C ALA A 191 -18.91 14.78 13.51
N GLU A 192 -19.51 15.85 14.05
CA GLU A 192 -18.81 17.14 14.15
C GLU A 192 -17.61 17.07 15.11
N GLN A 193 -17.78 16.43 16.28
CA GLN A 193 -16.68 16.26 17.24
C GLN A 193 -15.49 15.49 16.64
N LEU A 194 -15.74 14.51 15.77
CA LEU A 194 -14.70 13.72 15.12
C LEU A 194 -13.79 14.54 14.18
N ARG A 195 -14.19 15.74 13.76
CA ARG A 195 -13.34 16.61 12.92
C ARG A 195 -12.01 16.94 13.58
N VAL A 196 -11.97 17.05 14.90
CA VAL A 196 -10.74 17.23 15.69
C VAL A 196 -9.70 16.13 15.42
N ILE A 197 -10.16 14.93 15.02
CA ILE A 197 -9.29 13.82 14.60
C ILE A 197 -9.13 13.79 13.08
N ALA A 198 -10.22 13.93 12.32
CA ALA A 198 -10.23 13.76 10.88
C ALA A 198 -9.43 14.82 10.11
N GLU A 199 -9.29 16.03 10.67
CA GLU A 199 -8.53 17.13 10.08
C GLU A 199 -7.02 17.07 10.41
N GLN A 200 -6.56 15.99 11.03
CA GLN A 200 -5.16 15.81 11.43
C GLN A 200 -4.52 14.70 10.59
N PRO A 201 -3.21 14.76 10.31
CA PRO A 201 -2.54 13.72 9.54
C PRO A 201 -2.58 12.40 10.29
N GLU A 202 -3.08 11.37 9.62
CA GLU A 202 -3.08 10.00 10.14
C GLU A 202 -1.86 9.22 9.66
N THR A 203 -1.46 8.20 10.42
CA THR A 203 -0.39 7.30 10.00
C THR A 203 -0.99 6.06 9.31
N LYS A 204 -0.73 5.90 8.01
CA LYS A 204 -1.14 4.71 7.25
C LYS A 204 -0.33 3.50 7.72
N ARG A 205 -1.01 2.40 8.02
CA ARG A 205 -0.37 1.20 8.59
C ARG A 205 -0.29 0.05 7.60
N PHE A 206 0.90 -0.51 7.46
CA PHE A 206 1.18 -1.75 6.72
C PHE A 206 1.74 -2.80 7.68
N GLY A 207 1.52 -4.08 7.40
CA GLY A 207 1.97 -5.12 8.33
C GLY A 207 1.75 -6.53 7.83
N THR A 208 1.59 -7.48 8.75
CA THR A 208 1.37 -8.90 8.42
C THR A 208 0.10 -9.18 7.60
N TRP A 209 -0.85 -8.24 7.59
CA TRP A 209 -2.06 -8.28 6.76
C TRP A 209 -1.83 -7.78 5.33
N THR A 210 -0.78 -7.00 5.07
CA THR A 210 -0.39 -6.51 3.75
C THR A 210 0.23 -7.64 2.95
N LYS A 211 -0.52 -8.19 1.98
CA LYS A 211 -0.12 -9.36 1.20
C LYS A 211 0.72 -9.00 0.00
N ARG A 212 0.53 -7.80 -0.54
CA ARG A 212 1.25 -7.29 -1.71
C ARG A 212 1.88 -5.95 -1.35
N PRO A 213 2.95 -5.94 -0.54
CA PRO A 213 3.51 -4.70 0.00
C PRO A 213 3.89 -3.68 -1.05
N ARG A 214 4.52 -4.08 -2.16
CA ARG A 214 4.86 -3.20 -3.28
C ARG A 214 3.64 -2.48 -3.84
N PHE A 215 2.66 -3.25 -4.30
CA PHE A 215 1.41 -2.75 -4.85
C PHE A 215 0.62 -1.90 -3.85
N GLU A 216 0.43 -2.38 -2.61
CA GLU A 216 -0.41 -1.66 -1.63
C GLU A 216 0.22 -0.32 -1.19
N ILE A 217 1.55 -0.19 -1.14
CA ILE A 217 2.20 1.09 -0.83
C ILE A 217 2.25 2.02 -2.05
N SER A 218 2.55 1.52 -3.25
CA SER A 218 2.64 2.35 -4.46
C SER A 218 1.28 2.98 -4.78
N THR A 219 0.20 2.18 -4.81
CA THR A 219 -1.19 2.66 -4.97
C THR A 219 -1.57 3.70 -3.91
N TYR A 220 -1.13 3.54 -2.66
CA TYR A 220 -1.40 4.51 -1.60
C TYR A 220 -0.67 5.83 -1.87
N LEU A 221 0.62 5.79 -2.22
CA LEU A 221 1.44 6.97 -2.46
C LEU A 221 1.04 7.70 -3.74
N GLN A 222 0.70 6.98 -4.81
CA GLN A 222 0.06 7.53 -6.01
C GLN A 222 -1.18 8.35 -5.68
N ARG A 223 -2.11 7.75 -4.91
CA ARG A 223 -3.33 8.45 -4.51
C ARG A 223 -3.03 9.69 -3.68
N VAL A 224 -2.06 9.62 -2.77
CA VAL A 224 -1.61 10.80 -1.99
C VAL A 224 -1.14 11.90 -2.94
N GLN A 225 -0.27 11.58 -3.90
CA GLN A 225 0.25 12.53 -4.87
C GLN A 225 -0.84 13.12 -5.78
N GLN A 226 -1.84 12.32 -6.18
CA GLN A 226 -2.97 12.76 -7.00
C GLN A 226 -3.95 13.65 -6.22
N THR A 227 -4.21 13.32 -4.96
CA THR A 227 -5.19 14.03 -4.13
C THR A 227 -4.63 15.32 -3.56
N ASP A 228 -3.36 15.30 -3.15
CA ASP A 228 -2.73 16.41 -2.44
C ASP A 228 -1.23 16.53 -2.78
N PRO A 229 -0.90 17.04 -3.99
CA PRO A 229 0.47 17.17 -4.47
C PRO A 229 1.39 17.90 -3.47
N GLY A 230 2.57 17.34 -3.23
CA GLY A 230 3.57 17.92 -2.33
C GLY A 230 3.35 17.67 -0.84
N SER A 231 2.23 17.05 -0.45
CA SER A 231 2.03 16.58 0.92
C SER A 231 2.95 15.40 1.26
N VAL A 232 3.25 15.23 2.54
CA VAL A 232 4.14 14.18 3.05
C VAL A 232 3.33 13.15 3.84
N PRO A 233 3.13 11.93 3.33
CA PRO A 233 2.40 10.90 4.06
C PRO A 233 3.21 10.34 5.23
N LEU A 234 2.48 10.06 6.31
CA LEU A 234 3.00 9.36 7.49
C LEU A 234 2.67 7.87 7.37
N VAL A 235 3.68 7.02 7.44
CA VAL A 235 3.54 5.57 7.27
C VAL A 235 4.13 4.83 8.46
N ALA A 236 3.49 3.75 8.91
CA ALA A 236 4.03 2.87 9.94
C ALA A 236 3.96 1.39 9.55
N THR A 237 4.94 0.61 10.00
CA THR A 237 4.98 -0.84 9.77
C THR A 237 4.77 -1.66 11.04
N TYR A 238 4.09 -2.81 10.87
CA TYR A 238 3.78 -3.83 11.88
C TYR A 238 4.02 -5.23 11.29
N ARG A 239 5.18 -5.45 10.67
CA ARG A 239 5.45 -6.68 9.91
C ARG A 239 6.07 -7.76 10.79
N LEU A 240 6.71 -7.41 11.89
CA LEU A 240 7.22 -8.37 12.86
C LEU A 240 6.11 -9.25 13.43
N LYS A 241 6.34 -10.56 13.49
CA LYS A 241 5.52 -11.47 14.29
C LYS A 241 6.02 -11.39 15.74
N HIS A 242 5.23 -10.86 16.68
CA HIS A 242 5.73 -10.55 18.03
C HIS A 242 4.74 -10.83 19.18
N LEU A 243 3.56 -11.39 18.90
CA LEU A 243 2.49 -11.51 19.91
C LEU A 243 2.58 -12.76 20.81
N GLN A 244 3.59 -13.63 20.65
CA GLN A 244 3.78 -14.80 21.51
C GLN A 244 5.27 -14.97 21.83
N CYS A 245 5.69 -14.42 22.96
CA CYS A 245 7.02 -14.63 23.52
C CYS A 245 7.28 -16.14 23.67
N GLY A 246 8.39 -16.64 23.12
CA GLY A 246 8.84 -18.03 23.32
C GLY A 246 8.31 -19.10 22.36
N GLY A 247 7.77 -18.76 21.19
CA GLY A 247 7.36 -19.78 20.20
C GLY A 247 7.10 -19.30 18.77
N VAL A 248 7.03 -17.98 18.53
CA VAL A 248 6.75 -17.40 17.22
C VAL A 248 7.94 -16.52 16.81
N SER A 249 8.29 -16.53 15.52
CA SER A 249 9.30 -15.68 14.81
C SER A 249 10.77 -16.10 14.75
N ASP A 250 11.13 -17.34 15.10
CA ASP A 250 12.55 -17.76 15.16
C ASP A 250 13.01 -18.62 13.97
N SER A 251 12.16 -18.81 12.94
CA SER A 251 12.53 -19.63 11.77
C SER A 251 13.28 -18.81 10.72
N ARG A 252 14.29 -19.41 10.07
CA ARG A 252 14.96 -18.78 8.92
C ARG A 252 13.98 -18.44 7.78
N LYS A 253 12.89 -19.19 7.66
CA LYS A 253 11.81 -18.94 6.70
C LYS A 253 11.06 -17.65 7.01
N ASP A 254 10.77 -17.38 8.28
CA ASP A 254 10.12 -16.13 8.70
C ASP A 254 11.03 -14.93 8.45
N VAL A 255 12.32 -15.02 8.82
CA VAL A 255 13.31 -13.99 8.55
C VAL A 255 13.43 -13.73 7.05
N ALA A 256 13.52 -14.76 6.21
CA ALA A 256 13.57 -14.59 4.76
C ALA A 256 12.27 -13.97 4.19
N SER A 257 11.11 -14.32 4.75
CA SER A 257 9.82 -13.72 4.38
C SER A 257 9.71 -12.26 4.83
N TYR A 258 10.33 -11.90 5.95
CA TYR A 258 10.44 -10.51 6.42
C TYR A 258 11.29 -9.68 5.47
N LYS A 259 12.47 -10.19 5.10
CA LYS A 259 13.40 -9.52 4.18
C LYS A 259 12.75 -9.23 2.82
N ARG A 260 12.17 -10.26 2.19
CA ARG A 260 11.42 -10.09 0.92
C ARG A 260 10.29 -9.08 1.03
N TRP A 261 9.58 -9.05 2.17
CA TRP A 261 8.52 -8.07 2.37
C TRP A 261 9.05 -6.64 2.35
N TYR A 262 10.22 -6.38 2.95
CA TYR A 262 10.84 -5.06 2.93
C TYR A 262 11.49 -4.71 1.59
N ASP A 263 12.01 -5.69 0.86
CA ASP A 263 12.49 -5.48 -0.51
C ASP A 263 11.34 -4.96 -1.38
N GLU A 264 10.19 -5.65 -1.36
CA GLU A 264 8.98 -5.25 -2.09
C GLU A 264 8.39 -3.93 -1.57
N PHE A 265 8.35 -3.72 -0.25
CA PHE A 265 7.81 -2.50 0.34
C PHE A 265 8.66 -1.27 -0.02
N ALA A 266 9.99 -1.39 0.00
CA ALA A 266 10.89 -0.32 -0.43
C ALA A 266 10.82 -0.09 -1.93
N ALA A 267 10.70 -1.16 -2.74
CA ALA A 267 10.49 -1.02 -4.18
C ALA A 267 9.24 -0.20 -4.48
N GLY A 268 8.11 -0.48 -3.82
CA GLY A 268 6.87 0.29 -4.01
C GLY A 268 6.88 1.71 -3.44
N ILE A 269 7.85 2.05 -2.58
CA ILE A 269 8.09 3.46 -2.18
C ILE A 269 8.85 4.18 -3.29
N GLY A 270 9.88 3.54 -3.85
CA GLY A 270 10.67 4.10 -4.95
C GLY A 270 11.20 5.51 -4.66
N ASN A 271 10.80 6.46 -5.49
CA ASN A 271 11.20 7.87 -5.41
C ASN A 271 10.22 8.76 -4.62
N GLN A 272 9.20 8.19 -3.99
CA GLN A 272 8.19 8.97 -3.30
C GLN A 272 8.67 9.49 -1.95
N ARG A 273 8.23 10.72 -1.62
CA ARG A 273 8.55 11.34 -0.32
C ARG A 273 7.69 10.71 0.77
N ILE A 274 8.31 10.21 1.85
CA ILE A 274 7.55 9.64 2.99
C ILE A 274 8.25 9.89 4.34
N VAL A 275 7.45 9.91 5.42
CA VAL A 275 7.95 9.69 6.79
C VAL A 275 7.56 8.29 7.24
N LEU A 276 8.56 7.48 7.61
CA LEU A 276 8.36 6.07 7.95
C LEU A 276 8.68 5.79 9.42
N PHE A 277 7.65 5.38 10.17
CA PHE A 277 7.72 4.85 11.53
C PHE A 277 7.86 3.33 11.47
N TYR A 278 9.11 2.90 11.53
CA TYR A 278 9.55 1.55 11.29
C TYR A 278 9.34 0.63 12.52
N GLU A 279 8.53 -0.42 12.33
CA GLU A 279 8.25 -1.55 13.22
C GLU A 279 7.85 -1.20 14.65
N ILE A 280 6.58 -0.84 14.83
CA ILE A 280 6.04 -0.54 16.14
C ILE A 280 6.12 -1.76 17.08
N ASP A 281 6.55 -1.50 18.32
CA ASP A 281 6.86 -2.46 19.38
C ASP A 281 8.06 -3.40 19.11
N ALA A 282 8.88 -3.12 18.09
CA ALA A 282 10.04 -3.96 17.75
C ALA A 282 11.02 -4.19 18.90
N LEU A 283 11.52 -3.11 19.50
CA LEU A 283 12.63 -3.17 20.45
C LEU A 283 12.14 -3.52 21.86
N ILE A 284 10.93 -3.11 22.22
CA ILE A 284 10.39 -3.34 23.57
C ILE A 284 10.04 -4.80 23.83
N THR A 285 9.70 -5.57 22.80
CA THR A 285 9.38 -7.00 22.95
C THR A 285 10.64 -7.87 23.02
N MET A 286 11.83 -7.33 22.76
CA MET A 286 13.05 -8.13 22.66
C MET A 286 13.43 -8.85 23.96
N LYS A 287 13.09 -8.30 25.14
CA LYS A 287 13.38 -8.97 26.42
C LYS A 287 12.63 -10.29 26.59
N CYS A 288 11.48 -10.44 25.95
CA CYS A 288 10.68 -11.65 26.08
C CYS A 288 11.08 -12.76 25.09
N LEU A 289 12.01 -12.48 24.17
CA LEU A 289 12.48 -13.44 23.16
C LEU A 289 13.62 -14.30 23.69
N SER A 290 13.76 -15.50 23.14
CA SER A 290 14.91 -16.39 23.33
C SER A 290 16.21 -15.73 22.83
N ALA A 291 17.39 -16.28 23.15
CA ALA A 291 18.65 -15.77 22.59
C ALA A 291 18.65 -15.81 21.05
N LYS A 292 18.13 -16.91 20.48
CA LYS A 292 17.95 -17.08 19.04
C LYS A 292 16.98 -16.05 18.45
N GLY A 293 15.82 -15.85 19.08
CA GLY A 293 14.83 -14.88 18.62
C GLY A 293 15.31 -13.44 18.71
N ARG A 294 16.12 -13.10 19.72
CA ARG A 294 16.77 -11.79 19.79
C ARG A 294 17.76 -11.57 18.63
N ALA A 295 18.53 -12.60 18.27
CA ALA A 295 19.45 -12.52 17.13
C ALA A 295 18.68 -12.37 15.81
N ALA A 296 17.62 -13.17 15.60
CA ALA A 296 16.74 -13.06 14.44
C ALA A 296 16.09 -11.67 14.34
N ARG A 297 15.56 -11.14 15.45
CA ARG A 297 14.99 -9.78 15.50
C ARG A 297 16.02 -8.73 15.12
N ILE A 298 17.26 -8.83 15.60
CA ILE A 298 18.32 -7.88 15.21
C ILE A 298 18.64 -8.01 13.72
N GLU A 299 18.71 -9.22 13.17
CA GLU A 299 18.93 -9.45 11.74
C GLU A 299 17.83 -8.85 10.87
N GLU A 300 16.56 -9.09 11.21
CA GLU A 300 15.40 -8.50 10.56
C GLU A 300 15.48 -6.98 10.61
N LEU A 301 15.73 -6.43 11.81
CA LEU A 301 15.73 -4.99 12.00
C LEU A 301 16.85 -4.26 11.25
N ARG A 302 18.04 -4.84 11.27
CA ARG A 302 19.19 -4.32 10.51
C ARG A 302 18.93 -4.38 9.01
N TYR A 303 18.37 -5.48 8.52
CA TYR A 303 18.12 -5.65 7.09
C TYR A 303 17.15 -4.59 6.56
N ALA A 304 16.01 -4.38 7.24
CA ALA A 304 15.07 -3.36 6.80
C ALA A 304 15.68 -1.95 6.88
N ILE A 305 16.49 -1.64 7.90
CA ILE A 305 17.24 -0.38 7.95
C ILE A 305 18.19 -0.24 6.74
N ASP A 306 18.89 -1.31 6.37
CA ASP A 306 19.81 -1.30 5.22
C ASP A 306 19.10 -1.10 3.88
N VAL A 307 17.86 -1.59 3.76
CA VAL A 307 17.02 -1.37 2.57
C VAL A 307 16.43 0.05 2.59
N LEU A 308 15.76 0.43 3.68
CA LEU A 308 15.04 1.69 3.80
C LEU A 308 15.95 2.92 3.81
N SER A 309 17.20 2.79 4.29
CA SER A 309 18.18 3.89 4.28
C SER A 309 18.61 4.30 2.87
N LYS A 310 18.41 3.44 1.87
CA LYS A 310 18.74 3.71 0.46
C LYS A 310 17.65 4.48 -0.28
N LEU A 311 16.46 4.61 0.31
CA LEU A 311 15.38 5.37 -0.31
C LEU A 311 15.77 6.85 -0.34
N PRO A 312 15.78 7.49 -1.53
CA PRO A 312 16.32 8.84 -1.71
C PRO A 312 15.47 9.89 -0.99
N HIS A 313 14.17 9.63 -0.87
CA HIS A 313 13.19 10.60 -0.38
C HIS A 313 12.44 10.16 0.89
N ALA A 314 13.00 9.21 1.64
CA ALA A 314 12.40 8.71 2.88
C ALA A 314 13.12 9.21 4.14
N VAL A 315 12.35 9.71 5.11
CA VAL A 315 12.82 10.00 6.47
C VAL A 315 12.34 8.91 7.41
N VAL A 316 13.29 8.11 7.92
CA VAL A 316 13.00 6.83 8.60
C VAL A 316 13.34 6.89 10.09
N TYR A 317 12.40 6.48 10.94
CA TYR A 317 12.55 6.38 12.38
C TYR A 317 12.22 4.96 12.86
N VAL A 318 13.14 4.30 13.58
CA VAL A 318 12.89 2.98 14.21
C VAL A 318 12.16 3.12 15.56
N ASP A 319 11.29 2.17 15.91
CA ASP A 319 10.66 2.14 17.22
C ASP A 319 11.69 2.09 18.36
N ALA A 320 11.50 2.93 19.37
CA ALA A 320 12.27 2.93 20.62
C ALA A 320 11.37 2.77 21.85
N GLY A 321 10.12 2.33 21.67
CA GLY A 321 9.22 2.06 22.78
C GLY A 321 8.79 3.32 23.52
N SER A 322 8.80 3.27 24.85
CA SER A 322 8.49 4.40 25.73
C SER A 322 9.33 4.32 26.99
N GLY A 323 9.54 5.45 27.65
CA GLY A 323 10.13 5.52 28.99
C GLY A 323 9.33 4.76 30.06
N LEU A 324 8.09 4.36 29.77
CA LEU A 324 7.29 3.47 30.63
C LEU A 324 7.58 1.98 30.42
N ALA A 325 8.25 1.61 29.32
CA ALA A 325 8.48 0.21 28.94
C ALA A 325 9.82 -0.30 29.45
N HIS A 326 10.93 0.34 29.05
CA HIS A 326 12.29 -0.05 29.41
C HIS A 326 13.17 1.17 29.67
N GLY A 327 14.23 0.99 30.47
CA GLY A 327 15.21 2.04 30.72
C GLY A 327 16.03 2.39 29.48
N ALA A 328 16.43 3.67 29.39
CA ALA A 328 17.16 4.21 28.24
C ALA A 328 18.46 3.46 27.88
N PRO A 329 19.30 3.01 28.84
CA PRO A 329 20.51 2.25 28.51
C PRO A 329 20.25 0.97 27.70
N TYR A 330 19.18 0.24 28.05
CA TYR A 330 18.81 -0.98 27.35
C TYR A 330 18.39 -0.70 25.91
N ILE A 331 17.46 0.25 25.72
CA ILE A 331 16.96 0.59 24.38
C ILE A 331 18.07 1.23 23.53
N ALA A 332 18.90 2.10 24.10
CA ALA A 332 20.04 2.68 23.38
C ALA A 332 21.02 1.62 22.88
N ALA A 333 21.27 0.56 23.67
CA ALA A 333 22.08 -0.57 23.22
C ALA A 333 21.44 -1.30 22.02
N LYS A 334 20.11 -1.46 22.02
CA LYS A 334 19.38 -2.08 20.90
C LYS A 334 19.37 -1.19 19.66
N LEU A 335 19.16 0.12 19.81
CA LEU A 335 19.25 1.09 18.72
C LEU A 335 20.62 1.05 18.02
N ARG A 336 21.72 0.93 18.78
CA ARG A 336 23.06 0.74 18.21
C ARG A 336 23.19 -0.58 17.46
N GLN A 337 22.68 -1.68 18.02
CA GLN A 337 22.73 -3.01 17.39
C GLN A 337 21.97 -3.05 16.06
N VAL A 338 20.81 -2.40 15.97
CA VAL A 338 20.01 -2.38 14.74
C VAL A 338 20.49 -1.37 13.70
N GLY A 339 21.43 -0.49 14.07
CA GLY A 339 22.06 0.43 13.12
C GLY A 339 21.31 1.74 12.93
N VAL A 340 20.71 2.29 13.99
CA VAL A 340 19.99 3.58 13.96
C VAL A 340 20.77 4.74 13.30
N ARG A 341 22.10 4.68 13.27
CA ARG A 341 22.98 5.68 12.63
C ARG A 341 22.86 5.75 11.12
N LYS A 342 22.26 4.74 10.47
CA LYS A 342 22.04 4.68 9.02
C LYS A 342 20.76 5.41 8.58
N ILE A 343 19.92 5.80 9.53
CA ILE A 343 18.62 6.44 9.30
C ILE A 343 18.49 7.70 10.16
N GLN A 344 17.36 8.41 10.05
CA GLN A 344 17.16 9.69 10.73
C GLN A 344 17.20 9.57 12.25
N GLY A 345 16.61 8.50 12.78
CA GLY A 345 16.68 8.19 14.19
C GLY A 345 15.58 7.24 14.64
N PHE A 346 14.84 7.62 15.68
CA PHE A 346 13.86 6.74 16.32
C PHE A 346 12.57 7.46 16.73
N PHE A 347 11.49 6.73 16.98
CA PHE A 347 10.27 7.29 17.56
C PHE A 347 9.91 6.63 18.88
N THR A 348 9.16 7.34 19.73
CA THR A 348 8.70 6.81 21.01
C THR A 348 7.19 6.94 21.20
N ASN A 349 6.68 6.25 22.22
CA ASN A 349 5.32 6.32 22.75
C ASN A 349 4.22 5.78 21.81
N ALA A 350 4.55 5.06 20.74
CA ALA A 350 3.56 4.63 19.73
C ALA A 350 2.39 3.78 20.30
N THR A 351 2.67 2.97 21.31
CA THR A 351 1.69 2.09 21.99
C THR A 351 1.47 2.45 23.46
N HIS A 352 2.06 3.56 23.90
CA HIS A 352 2.01 4.03 25.29
C HIS A 352 1.44 5.45 25.34
N GLN A 353 1.16 5.92 26.55
CA GLN A 353 0.53 7.22 26.78
C GLN A 353 1.32 8.03 27.80
N ASN A 354 2.64 7.91 27.81
CA ASN A 354 3.46 8.70 28.73
C ASN A 354 3.37 10.19 28.40
N TRP A 355 3.55 11.03 29.42
CA TRP A 355 3.55 12.49 29.28
C TRP A 355 4.54 12.94 28.22
N THR A 356 4.12 13.87 27.34
CA THR A 356 4.96 14.34 26.22
C THR A 356 6.31 14.86 26.71
N SER A 357 6.35 15.64 27.81
CA SER A 357 7.60 16.16 28.34
C SER A 357 8.52 15.05 28.87
N LYS A 358 7.95 14.00 29.47
CA LYS A 358 8.71 12.85 29.98
C LYS A 358 9.28 12.03 28.83
N GLU A 359 8.51 11.84 27.76
CA GLU A 359 8.98 11.14 26.55
C GLU A 359 10.06 11.91 25.81
N ILE A 360 9.93 13.24 25.69
CA ILE A 360 11.01 14.07 25.12
C ILE A 360 12.30 13.91 25.94
N ARG A 361 12.23 13.97 27.27
CA ARG A 361 13.42 13.76 28.13
C ARG A 361 14.02 12.36 27.97
N TYR A 362 13.17 11.34 27.91
CA TYR A 362 13.59 9.95 27.67
C TYR A 362 14.28 9.81 26.30
N ALA A 363 13.69 10.37 25.24
CA ALA A 363 14.27 10.36 23.90
C ALA A 363 15.59 11.14 23.82
N GLN A 364 15.70 12.29 24.49
CA GLN A 364 16.97 13.02 24.59
C GLN A 364 18.06 12.20 25.31
N GLN A 365 17.70 11.41 26.31
CA GLN A 365 18.63 10.46 26.93
C GLN A 365 19.06 9.36 25.95
N LEU A 366 18.13 8.78 25.19
CA LEU A 366 18.46 7.80 24.13
C LEU A 366 19.40 8.40 23.09
N ARG A 367 19.13 9.62 22.62
CA ARG A 367 19.99 10.36 21.68
C ARG A 367 21.41 10.51 22.21
N ARG A 368 21.59 10.93 23.47
CA ARG A 368 22.93 11.02 24.10
C ARG A 368 23.63 9.67 24.10
N LEU A 369 22.94 8.61 24.53
CA LEU A 369 23.50 7.26 24.63
C LEU A 369 23.77 6.60 23.26
N THR A 370 23.21 7.10 22.16
CA THR A 370 23.48 6.60 20.79
C THR A 370 24.53 7.42 20.04
N GLY A 371 25.13 8.43 20.69
CA GLY A 371 26.20 9.26 20.15
C GLY A 371 25.75 10.63 19.63
N GLY A 372 24.57 11.10 20.04
CA GLY A 372 24.13 12.47 19.87
C GLY A 372 23.63 12.85 18.48
N LYS A 373 23.68 11.98 17.47
CA LYS A 373 23.26 12.32 16.10
C LYS A 373 21.80 11.98 15.79
N ALA A 374 21.28 10.88 16.36
CA ALA A 374 19.93 10.42 16.08
C ALA A 374 18.89 11.46 16.50
N ARG A 375 17.94 11.72 15.61
CA ARG A 375 16.79 12.60 15.87
C ARG A 375 15.57 11.76 16.26
N PHE A 376 14.50 12.38 16.71
CA PHE A 376 13.36 11.61 17.19
C PHE A 376 12.00 12.26 17.01
N VAL A 377 10.99 11.41 16.98
CA VAL A 377 9.57 11.77 16.90
C VAL A 377 8.84 11.17 18.11
N VAL A 378 7.86 11.89 18.66
CA VAL A 378 7.06 11.42 19.80
C VAL A 378 5.61 11.24 19.38
N ASN A 379 5.06 10.05 19.62
CA ASN A 379 3.62 9.82 19.48
C ASN A 379 2.85 10.54 20.60
N THR A 380 1.85 11.32 20.21
CA THR A 380 0.96 12.09 21.10
C THR A 380 -0.52 11.76 20.91
N SER A 381 -0.85 10.68 20.21
CA SER A 381 -2.23 10.34 19.81
C SER A 381 -3.21 10.13 20.97
N GLY A 382 -2.72 9.88 22.19
CA GLY A 382 -3.58 9.55 23.34
C GLY A 382 -2.95 9.86 24.69
N ASN A 383 -1.97 10.77 24.75
CA ASN A 383 -1.19 11.04 25.95
C ASN A 383 -1.47 12.39 26.62
N GLY A 384 -2.55 13.09 26.26
CA GLY A 384 -2.88 14.42 26.80
C GLY A 384 -3.12 14.42 28.32
N ARG A 385 -3.53 13.27 28.88
CA ARG A 385 -3.72 13.07 30.33
C ARG A 385 -2.62 12.21 30.96
N GLY A 386 -1.56 11.91 30.22
CA GLY A 386 -0.50 11.00 30.65
C GLY A 386 -0.99 9.54 30.78
N PRO A 387 -0.16 8.68 31.40
CA PRO A 387 -0.48 7.26 31.49
C PRO A 387 -1.52 7.01 32.58
N ASP A 388 -2.48 6.15 32.27
CA ASP A 388 -3.36 5.55 33.28
C ASP A 388 -2.55 4.52 34.09
N VAL A 389 -2.24 4.85 35.34
CA VAL A 389 -1.34 4.06 36.19
C VAL A 389 -2.15 3.11 37.08
N PRO A 390 -1.93 1.78 37.01
CA PRO A 390 -2.54 0.85 37.94
C PRO A 390 -2.01 1.03 39.37
N LYS A 391 -2.86 0.74 40.36
CA LYS A 391 -2.45 0.68 41.78
C LYS A 391 -1.34 -0.36 42.00
N ASP A 392 -1.50 -1.55 41.42
CA ASP A 392 -0.50 -2.62 41.44
C ASP A 392 0.25 -2.68 40.10
N ARG A 393 1.45 -2.11 40.08
CA ARG A 393 2.32 -2.10 38.90
C ARG A 393 3.04 -3.43 38.65
N VAL A 394 3.17 -4.28 39.67
CA VAL A 394 3.79 -5.61 39.51
C VAL A 394 2.87 -6.48 38.68
N LYS A 395 1.58 -6.47 38.99
CA LYS A 395 0.57 -7.29 38.29
C LYS A 395 0.16 -6.72 36.94
N HIS A 396 0.08 -5.39 36.81
CA HIS A 396 -0.54 -4.74 35.64
C HIS A 396 0.43 -3.93 34.79
N GLY A 397 1.71 -3.88 35.17
CA GLY A 397 2.74 -3.08 34.49
C GLY A 397 2.63 -1.59 34.82
N ASN A 398 3.41 -0.77 34.09
CA ASN A 398 3.54 0.65 34.41
C ASN A 398 2.36 1.52 33.94
N SER A 399 1.50 1.02 33.07
CA SER A 399 0.29 1.72 32.62
C SER A 399 -0.73 0.79 31.95
N PHE A 400 -2.01 1.15 32.03
CA PHE A 400 -3.08 0.56 31.24
C PHE A 400 -3.04 1.10 29.80
N ARG A 401 -2.33 0.37 28.93
CA ARG A 401 -2.12 0.76 27.51
C ARG A 401 -3.34 0.52 26.62
N CYS A 402 -4.10 -0.53 26.93
CA CYS A 402 -5.12 -1.06 26.04
C CYS A 402 -6.48 -0.41 26.35
N ASN A 403 -6.95 0.45 25.43
CA ASN A 403 -8.24 1.14 25.47
C ASN A 403 -8.57 1.91 26.78
N SER A 404 -7.59 2.47 27.51
CA SER A 404 -7.91 3.16 28.77
C SER A 404 -8.88 4.34 28.57
N PRO A 405 -9.98 4.43 29.34
CA PRO A 405 -10.94 5.54 29.27
C PRO A 405 -10.40 6.86 29.85
N GLN A 406 -9.25 6.82 30.54
CA GLN A 406 -8.62 8.01 31.12
C GLN A 406 -7.71 8.74 30.13
N ASN A 407 -7.34 8.09 29.03
CA ASN A 407 -6.52 8.69 27.99
C ASN A 407 -7.27 9.84 27.30
N GLY A 408 -6.51 10.77 26.74
CA GLY A 408 -7.02 11.93 26.00
C GLY A 408 -6.08 12.33 24.87
N LEU A 409 -6.60 13.01 23.84
CA LEU A 409 -5.76 13.51 22.75
C LEU A 409 -4.64 14.40 23.31
N GLY A 410 -3.40 14.11 22.93
CA GLY A 410 -2.24 14.93 23.29
C GLY A 410 -2.02 16.09 22.31
N PRO A 411 -0.84 16.74 22.33
CA PRO A 411 -0.47 17.75 21.34
C PRO A 411 -0.76 17.28 19.91
N ARG A 412 -1.29 18.19 19.09
CA ARG A 412 -1.60 17.92 17.68
C ARG A 412 -0.33 17.63 16.89
N PRO A 413 -0.42 16.89 15.77
CA PRO A 413 0.72 16.66 14.90
C PRO A 413 1.35 17.99 14.44
N THR A 414 2.66 18.12 14.59
CA THR A 414 3.42 19.30 14.16
C THR A 414 4.90 18.96 14.03
N SER A 415 5.56 19.51 13.01
CA SER A 415 7.02 19.55 12.87
C SER A 415 7.62 20.90 13.30
N ASP A 416 6.79 21.90 13.56
CA ASP A 416 7.21 23.15 14.18
C ASP A 416 7.30 22.96 15.70
N VAL A 417 8.47 22.50 16.13
CA VAL A 417 8.76 22.15 17.51
C VAL A 417 9.77 23.14 18.11
N PRO A 418 9.61 23.56 19.39
CA PRO A 418 10.52 24.49 20.01
C PRO A 418 11.98 24.01 20.01
N ALA A 419 12.92 24.89 19.61
CA ALA A 419 14.35 24.58 19.51
C ALA A 419 14.99 24.04 20.81
N ARG A 420 14.42 24.37 21.97
CA ARG A 420 14.84 23.83 23.28
C ARG A 420 14.71 22.30 23.38
N TYR A 421 13.87 21.68 22.56
CA TYR A 421 13.74 20.23 22.48
C TYR A 421 14.72 19.67 21.46
N THR A 422 16.02 19.79 21.75
CA THR A 422 17.10 19.37 20.84
C THR A 422 16.90 17.95 20.32
N GLY A 423 16.87 17.81 18.99
CA GLY A 423 16.73 16.54 18.28
C GLY A 423 15.29 16.04 18.12
N LEU A 424 14.29 16.76 18.65
CA LEU A 424 12.87 16.49 18.33
C LEU A 424 12.57 16.99 16.92
N ASP A 425 11.96 16.13 16.10
CA ASP A 425 11.57 16.46 14.73
C ASP A 425 10.09 16.73 14.57
N ALA A 426 9.25 15.98 15.30
CA ALA A 426 7.82 16.18 15.28
C ALA A 426 7.14 15.56 16.51
N LEU A 427 5.98 16.11 16.82
CA LEU A 427 4.92 15.40 17.54
C LEU A 427 3.94 14.88 16.49
N VAL A 428 3.46 13.65 16.62
CA VAL A 428 2.59 13.01 15.62
C VAL A 428 1.60 12.05 16.27
N TRP A 429 0.55 11.71 15.55
CA TRP A 429 -0.45 10.75 16.02
C TRP A 429 -0.30 9.36 15.38
N ILE A 430 0.85 8.72 15.60
CA ILE A 430 1.15 7.34 15.15
C ILE A 430 0.07 6.34 15.58
N GLY A 431 -0.50 6.55 16.77
CA GLY A 431 -1.52 5.66 17.36
C GLY A 431 -2.88 5.64 16.64
N ASN A 432 -3.16 6.60 15.74
CA ASN A 432 -4.45 6.85 15.09
C ASN A 432 -5.62 6.89 16.10
N PRO A 433 -5.92 8.06 16.70
CA PRO A 433 -6.94 8.19 17.74
C PRO A 433 -8.29 7.59 17.33
N GLY A 434 -8.94 6.88 18.28
CA GLY A 434 -10.18 6.15 18.01
C GLY A 434 -9.99 4.72 17.48
N ARG A 435 -8.78 4.30 17.11
CA ARG A 435 -8.48 2.91 16.75
C ARG A 435 -8.50 2.01 18.00
N SER A 436 -9.31 0.96 17.99
CA SER A 436 -9.39 -0.03 19.06
C SER A 436 -8.11 -0.86 19.16
N ALA A 437 -7.64 -1.09 20.38
CA ALA A 437 -6.59 -2.06 20.68
C ALA A 437 -7.10 -3.52 20.75
N GLY A 438 -8.41 -3.75 20.58
CA GLY A 438 -9.04 -5.07 20.69
C GLY A 438 -9.47 -5.43 22.11
N ARG A 439 -9.87 -6.70 22.31
CA ARG A 439 -10.27 -7.21 23.63
C ARG A 439 -9.07 -7.20 24.58
N CYS A 440 -9.00 -6.17 25.41
CA CYS A 440 -7.98 -6.01 26.45
C CYS A 440 -8.21 -6.99 27.61
N ALA A 441 -7.13 -7.31 28.34
CA ALA A 441 -7.21 -8.17 29.53
C ALA A 441 -8.12 -7.58 30.62
N LEU A 442 -8.14 -6.25 30.73
CA LEU A 442 -9.05 -5.54 31.63
C LEU A 442 -10.37 -5.36 30.88
N LYS A 443 -11.42 -6.01 31.37
CA LYS A 443 -12.79 -5.95 30.83
C LYS A 443 -13.46 -4.61 31.19
N LEU A 444 -12.77 -3.49 30.95
CA LEU A 444 -13.24 -2.13 31.26
C LEU A 444 -14.49 -1.74 30.47
N TYR A 445 -14.73 -2.40 29.34
CA TYR A 445 -15.91 -2.20 28.52
C TYR A 445 -16.60 -3.52 28.24
N ARG A 446 -17.94 -3.46 28.21
CA ARG A 446 -18.80 -4.61 27.92
C ARG A 446 -18.69 -5.08 26.46
N ARG A 447 -18.46 -4.14 25.53
CA ARG A 447 -18.28 -4.40 24.09
C ARG A 447 -17.06 -3.64 23.59
N VAL A 448 -16.10 -4.35 23.02
CA VAL A 448 -14.86 -3.77 22.48
C VAL A 448 -14.71 -4.24 21.03
N PRO A 449 -14.59 -3.31 20.05
CA PRO A 449 -14.33 -3.68 18.67
C PRO A 449 -12.99 -4.41 18.49
N PRO A 450 -12.83 -5.22 17.44
CA PRO A 450 -11.56 -5.87 17.11
C PRO A 450 -10.40 -4.87 17.01
N THR A 451 -9.18 -5.37 17.22
CA THR A 451 -7.96 -4.57 17.05
C THR A 451 -7.93 -3.94 15.67
N GLY A 452 -7.67 -2.63 15.60
CA GLY A 452 -7.57 -1.89 14.36
C GLY A 452 -8.88 -1.29 13.84
N SER A 453 -10.04 -1.72 14.34
CA SER A 453 -11.33 -1.09 14.00
C SER A 453 -11.44 0.31 14.62
N PHE A 454 -12.08 1.24 13.91
CA PHE A 454 -12.46 2.53 14.49
C PHE A 454 -13.59 2.35 15.51
N TRP A 455 -13.44 2.98 16.68
CA TRP A 455 -14.38 2.90 17.78
C TRP A 455 -14.85 4.30 18.19
N LEU A 456 -16.07 4.65 17.78
CA LEU A 456 -16.66 5.98 17.99
C LEU A 456 -16.64 6.40 19.46
N GLU A 457 -17.12 5.56 20.37
CA GLU A 457 -17.19 5.87 21.81
C GLU A 457 -15.80 6.19 22.39
N TYR A 458 -14.79 5.39 22.05
CA TYR A 458 -13.42 5.63 22.49
C TYR A 458 -12.84 6.92 21.89
N ALA A 459 -13.10 7.19 20.61
CA ALA A 459 -12.67 8.43 19.96
C ALA A 459 -13.27 9.67 20.65
N LEU A 460 -14.58 9.64 20.94
CA LEU A 460 -15.26 10.72 21.66
C LEU A 460 -14.70 10.90 23.07
N LYS A 461 -14.34 9.82 23.77
CA LYS A 461 -13.71 9.91 25.08
C LYS A 461 -12.32 10.55 25.03
N LEU A 462 -11.52 10.21 24.00
CA LEU A 462 -10.23 10.86 23.78
C LEU A 462 -10.37 12.36 23.54
N ILE A 463 -11.40 12.77 22.79
CA ILE A 463 -11.71 14.18 22.50
C ILE A 463 -12.16 14.90 23.78
N GLU A 464 -13.08 14.31 24.54
CA GLU A 464 -13.55 14.87 25.83
C GLU A 464 -12.38 15.10 26.80
N ASN A 465 -11.42 14.18 26.81
CA ASN A 465 -10.24 14.23 27.66
C ASN A 465 -9.05 14.99 27.06
N ALA A 466 -9.22 15.66 25.91
CA ALA A 466 -8.11 16.25 25.17
C ALA A 466 -7.35 17.31 25.99
N ASN A 467 -6.03 17.27 25.90
CA ASN A 467 -5.15 18.31 26.39
C ASN A 467 -3.92 18.40 25.48
N HIS A 468 -3.85 19.48 24.72
CA HIS A 468 -2.85 19.68 23.67
C HIS A 468 -1.54 20.31 24.18
N ALA A 469 -1.41 20.57 25.49
CA ALA A 469 -0.20 21.13 26.06
C ALA A 469 0.94 20.10 26.13
N ILE A 470 2.18 20.56 25.92
CA ILE A 470 3.37 19.75 26.21
C ILE A 470 3.59 19.75 27.73
N ARG A 471 3.05 18.73 28.42
CA ARG A 471 3.20 18.49 29.86
C ARG A 471 4.05 17.27 30.17
#